data_AF-A0A520IEQ9-F1
#
_entry.id   AF-A0A520IEQ9-F1
#
_cell.length_a   1.000
_cell.length_b   1.000
_cell.length_c   1.000
_cell.angle_alpha   90.00
_cell.angle_beta   90.00
_cell.angle_gamma   90.00
#
_symmetry.space_group_name_H-M   'P 1'
#
loop_
_entity.id
_entity.type
_entity.pdbx_description
1 polymer ?
#
loop_
_entity_poly.entity_id
_entity_poly.type
_entity_poly.pdbx_seq_one_letter_code
_entity_poly.pdbx_strand_id
1 'polypeptide(L)'
;MAIYHFSAKVVSRANGSSAVASAAYRSASELHDDRLNRDHDFSNKAGVIHSEVMLPEGAPERLNDRTTLWNEVEAGEKRKDAQLAREVEFSIPREMNEKQGVQLARDFVKKQFVDRGMVADLNVHWDKAKDGTPKPHAHVMMTMRDVGPEGFGKKNRDWNSTELLKDWREAWSAHVNERMAELGLDGRIDHRSYEAQGIGLEPQHKIGPAASRRPEQGLEAERIEDHTRIARENGERIIANPNVALDAITRQQATFTTRDLATFAFRHSDGKEQFDQVMGAVRASPELVALGKDGRDQERFTSRDMIAVENRLERAGDELADRAGHGVADRHRDAAIGAAKGRGLVLSGEQRDAFDHVTGSAGLASVVGYAGSG
;
A
#
# COMPACT_ATOMS: atom_id res chain seq x y z
N MET A 1 9.48 -4.44 8.15
CA MET A 1 9.48 -4.30 6.68
C MET A 1 8.06 -4.26 6.16
N ALA A 2 7.70 -3.11 5.60
CA ALA A 2 6.54 -2.91 4.75
C ALA A 2 6.62 -3.83 3.53
N ILE A 3 5.46 -4.30 3.05
CA ILE A 3 5.38 -5.21 1.90
C ILE A 3 4.31 -4.68 0.97
N TYR A 4 4.61 -4.66 -0.32
CA TYR A 4 3.62 -4.36 -1.34
C TYR A 4 2.71 -5.58 -1.59
N HIS A 5 1.40 -5.41 -1.41
CA HIS A 5 0.38 -6.33 -1.90
C HIS A 5 -0.80 -5.52 -2.42
N PHE A 6 -1.22 -5.84 -3.64
CA PHE A 6 -2.43 -5.32 -4.25
C PHE A 6 -2.97 -6.39 -5.19
N SER A 7 -4.22 -6.80 -4.99
CA SER A 7 -4.90 -7.75 -5.85
C SER A 7 -6.31 -7.25 -6.17
N ALA A 8 -6.78 -7.52 -7.37
CA ALA A 8 -8.14 -7.23 -7.79
C ALA A 8 -8.77 -8.51 -8.36
N LYS A 9 -10.00 -8.80 -7.96
CA LYS A 9 -10.77 -9.95 -8.45
C LYS A 9 -12.24 -9.59 -8.60
N VAL A 10 -12.95 -10.39 -9.40
CA VAL A 10 -14.39 -10.20 -9.61
C VAL A 10 -15.15 -11.19 -8.73
N VAL A 11 -16.12 -10.68 -7.97
CA VAL A 11 -17.12 -11.49 -7.29
C VAL A 11 -18.16 -11.89 -8.34
N SER A 12 -18.17 -13.18 -8.72
CA SER A 12 -18.98 -13.69 -9.83
C SER A 12 -19.91 -14.80 -9.38
N ARG A 13 -21.17 -14.71 -9.80
CA ARG A 13 -22.18 -15.74 -9.55
C ARG A 13 -21.83 -17.08 -10.20
N ALA A 14 -21.11 -17.06 -11.33
CA ALA A 14 -20.64 -18.29 -11.98
C ALA A 14 -19.76 -19.15 -11.08
N ASN A 15 -19.06 -18.53 -10.12
CA ASN A 15 -18.20 -19.20 -9.14
C ASN A 15 -18.95 -19.54 -7.84
N GLY A 16 -20.28 -19.46 -7.84
CA GLY A 16 -21.11 -19.71 -6.65
C GLY A 16 -21.05 -18.59 -5.60
N SER A 17 -20.52 -17.41 -5.94
CA SER A 17 -20.41 -16.29 -4.99
C SER A 17 -21.74 -15.53 -4.85
N SER A 18 -22.00 -15.01 -3.64
CA SER A 18 -23.03 -14.00 -3.34
C SER A 18 -22.34 -12.71 -2.91
N ALA A 19 -22.83 -11.56 -3.37
CA ALA A 19 -22.33 -10.25 -2.96
C ALA A 19 -22.62 -9.98 -1.48
N VAL A 20 -23.82 -10.34 -1.01
CA VAL A 20 -24.23 -10.21 0.40
C VAL A 20 -23.36 -11.09 1.29
N ALA A 21 -23.19 -12.37 0.94
CA ALA A 21 -22.30 -13.27 1.68
C ALA A 21 -20.85 -12.77 1.72
N SER A 22 -20.39 -12.18 0.60
CA SER A 22 -19.06 -11.62 0.49
C SER A 22 -18.88 -10.40 1.40
N ALA A 23 -19.86 -9.48 1.39
CA ALA A 23 -19.85 -8.32 2.25
C ALA A 23 -19.84 -8.71 3.72
N ALA A 24 -20.77 -9.58 4.14
CA ALA A 24 -20.88 -10.08 5.51
C ALA A 24 -19.56 -10.68 6.04
N TYR A 25 -18.89 -11.49 5.21
CA TYR A 25 -17.60 -12.11 5.56
C TYR A 25 -16.45 -11.09 5.76
N ARG A 26 -16.48 -9.99 5.02
CA ARG A 26 -15.43 -8.95 5.06
C ARG A 26 -15.69 -7.94 6.18
N SER A 27 -16.95 -7.63 6.45
CA SER A 27 -17.35 -6.75 7.56
C SER A 27 -17.44 -7.46 8.90
N ALA A 28 -17.31 -8.79 8.94
CA ALA A 28 -17.55 -9.61 10.13
C ALA A 28 -18.94 -9.32 10.74
N SER A 29 -19.97 -9.36 9.91
CA SER A 29 -21.35 -9.06 10.30
C SER A 29 -22.31 -10.14 9.84
N GLU A 30 -23.54 -10.06 10.33
CA GLU A 30 -24.68 -10.84 9.83
C GLU A 30 -25.46 -9.99 8.82
N LEU A 31 -25.69 -10.49 7.61
CA LEU A 31 -26.49 -9.84 6.57
C LEU A 31 -27.50 -10.82 5.96
N HIS A 32 -28.73 -10.38 5.74
CA HIS A 32 -29.76 -11.17 5.06
C HIS A 32 -29.61 -11.09 3.53
N ASP A 33 -29.64 -12.23 2.83
CA ASP A 33 -29.64 -12.31 1.36
C ASP A 33 -31.06 -12.61 0.87
N ASP A 34 -31.75 -11.60 0.32
CA ASP A 34 -33.14 -11.70 -0.14
C ASP A 34 -33.30 -12.74 -1.28
N ARG A 35 -32.27 -12.88 -2.12
CA ARG A 35 -32.29 -13.79 -3.27
C ARG A 35 -32.20 -15.24 -2.84
N LEU A 36 -31.45 -15.52 -1.77
CA LEU A 36 -31.28 -16.85 -1.20
C LEU A 36 -32.21 -17.13 -0.01
N ASN A 37 -32.90 -16.10 0.49
CA ASN A 37 -33.76 -16.12 1.66
C ASN A 37 -33.06 -16.77 2.87
N ARG A 38 -31.86 -16.28 3.20
CA ARG A 38 -31.06 -16.77 4.33
C ARG A 38 -30.13 -15.69 4.87
N ASP A 39 -29.74 -15.85 6.13
CA ASP A 39 -28.73 -15.03 6.76
C ASP A 39 -27.32 -15.56 6.52
N HIS A 40 -26.40 -14.62 6.35
CA HIS A 40 -24.97 -14.85 6.26
C HIS A 40 -24.30 -14.29 7.52
N ASP A 41 -24.23 -15.10 8.58
CA ASP A 41 -23.64 -14.71 9.86
C ASP A 41 -22.13 -15.02 9.91
N PHE A 42 -21.33 -13.95 9.92
CA PHE A 42 -19.88 -13.98 10.19
C PHE A 42 -19.48 -13.09 11.36
N SER A 43 -20.42 -12.78 12.26
CA SER A 43 -20.21 -11.91 13.43
C SER A 43 -19.18 -12.45 14.43
N ASN A 44 -18.93 -13.76 14.41
CA ASN A 44 -17.91 -14.41 15.23
C ASN A 44 -16.46 -14.19 14.73
N LYS A 45 -16.27 -13.57 13.56
CA LYS A 45 -14.95 -13.31 13.00
C LYS A 45 -14.29 -12.13 13.70
N ALA A 46 -13.13 -12.37 14.29
CA ALA A 46 -12.31 -11.32 14.90
C ALA A 46 -11.39 -10.66 13.86
N GLY A 47 -10.81 -9.51 14.22
CA GLY A 47 -9.76 -8.84 13.45
C GLY A 47 -10.23 -7.71 12.54
N VAL A 48 -11.54 -7.51 12.35
CA VAL A 48 -12.07 -6.35 11.62
C VAL A 48 -12.11 -5.15 12.55
N ILE A 49 -11.36 -4.10 12.23
CA ILE A 49 -11.23 -2.90 13.07
C ILE A 49 -11.96 -1.67 12.51
N HIS A 50 -12.36 -1.71 11.23
CA HIS A 50 -13.12 -0.64 10.57
C HIS A 50 -13.95 -1.23 9.43
N SER A 51 -15.20 -0.78 9.32
CA SER A 51 -16.12 -1.17 8.25
C SER A 51 -16.98 0.03 7.87
N GLU A 52 -16.97 0.43 6.60
CA GLU A 52 -17.62 1.66 6.12
C GLU A 52 -18.06 1.50 4.67
N VAL A 53 -19.29 1.91 4.36
CA VAL A 53 -19.73 2.10 2.98
C VAL A 53 -19.53 3.56 2.61
N MET A 54 -18.81 3.82 1.52
CA MET A 54 -18.50 5.14 1.02
C MET A 54 -19.22 5.37 -0.30
N LEU A 55 -20.03 6.43 -0.35
CA LEU A 55 -20.86 6.77 -1.50
C LEU A 55 -20.25 7.91 -2.32
N PRO A 56 -20.33 7.86 -3.67
CA PRO A 56 -20.03 9.00 -4.51
C PRO A 56 -21.11 10.07 -4.37
N GLU A 57 -20.79 11.30 -4.78
CA GLU A 57 -21.75 12.41 -4.76
C GLU A 57 -23.00 12.07 -5.59
N GLY A 58 -24.18 12.37 -5.03
CA GLY A 58 -25.47 12.13 -5.69
C GLY A 58 -26.01 10.69 -5.59
N ALA A 59 -25.27 9.77 -4.96
CA ALA A 59 -25.81 8.44 -4.66
C ALA A 59 -26.85 8.50 -3.53
N PRO A 60 -27.88 7.62 -3.53
CA PRO A 60 -28.94 7.65 -2.53
C PRO A 60 -28.41 7.21 -1.16
N GLU A 61 -28.76 7.94 -0.10
CA GLU A 61 -28.28 7.68 1.27
C GLU A 61 -28.60 6.27 1.78
N ARG A 62 -29.69 5.65 1.31
CA ARG A 62 -30.06 4.26 1.66
C ARG A 62 -28.95 3.25 1.32
N LEU A 63 -28.11 3.54 0.33
CA LEU A 63 -26.99 2.68 -0.05
C LEU A 63 -25.84 2.71 0.97
N ASN A 64 -25.86 3.59 1.97
CA ASN A 64 -24.93 3.50 3.11
C ASN A 64 -25.19 2.24 3.95
N ASP A 65 -26.41 1.72 3.95
CA ASP A 65 -26.71 0.44 4.58
C ASP A 65 -26.18 -0.71 3.72
N ARG A 66 -25.27 -1.49 4.29
CA ARG A 66 -24.55 -2.56 3.59
C ARG A 66 -25.49 -3.67 3.12
N THR A 67 -26.50 -4.02 3.93
CA THR A 67 -27.50 -5.03 3.55
C THR A 67 -28.29 -4.55 2.33
N THR A 68 -28.78 -3.31 2.38
CA THR A 68 -29.50 -2.66 1.27
C THR A 68 -28.65 -2.60 0.01
N LEU A 69 -27.41 -2.09 0.12
CA LEU A 69 -26.47 -1.97 -0.99
C LEU A 69 -26.31 -3.29 -1.76
N TRP A 70 -25.94 -4.36 -1.06
CA TRP A 70 -25.59 -5.61 -1.73
C TRP A 70 -26.81 -6.41 -2.18
N ASN A 71 -27.98 -6.26 -1.53
CA ASN A 71 -29.23 -6.82 -2.04
C ASN A 71 -29.71 -6.08 -3.30
N GLU A 72 -29.58 -4.74 -3.38
CA GLU A 72 -29.89 -4.00 -4.61
C GLU A 72 -28.99 -4.43 -5.79
N VAL A 73 -27.70 -4.68 -5.53
CA VAL A 73 -26.77 -5.23 -6.53
C VAL A 73 -27.20 -6.63 -6.99
N GLU A 74 -27.50 -7.54 -6.05
CA GLU A 74 -27.97 -8.89 -6.37
C GLU A 74 -29.27 -8.88 -7.18
N ALA A 75 -30.23 -8.04 -6.78
CA ALA A 75 -31.51 -7.88 -7.44
C ALA A 75 -31.37 -7.31 -8.86
N GLY A 76 -30.44 -6.37 -9.08
CA GLY A 76 -30.18 -5.76 -10.39
C GLY A 76 -29.51 -6.71 -11.39
N GLU A 77 -28.74 -7.69 -10.92
CA GLU A 77 -28.01 -8.64 -11.77
C GLU A 77 -28.81 -9.93 -12.02
N LYS A 78 -29.38 -10.08 -13.22
CA LYS A 78 -30.30 -11.20 -13.54
C LYS A 78 -29.64 -12.49 -14.03
N ARG A 79 -28.46 -12.43 -14.62
CA ARG A 79 -27.84 -13.60 -15.29
C ARG A 79 -27.16 -14.54 -14.29
N LYS A 80 -27.19 -15.84 -14.56
CA LYS A 80 -26.49 -16.85 -13.71
C LYS A 80 -24.98 -16.65 -13.62
N ASP A 81 -24.38 -15.98 -14.60
CA ASP A 81 -22.95 -15.69 -14.70
C ASP A 81 -22.61 -14.22 -14.37
N ALA A 82 -23.53 -13.51 -13.71
CA ALA A 82 -23.35 -12.09 -13.43
C ALA A 82 -22.10 -11.84 -12.58
N GLN A 83 -21.34 -10.85 -12.99
CA GLN A 83 -20.32 -10.21 -12.17
C GLN A 83 -21.04 -9.23 -11.25
N LEU A 84 -20.91 -9.42 -9.94
CA LEU A 84 -21.68 -8.71 -8.91
C LEU A 84 -20.91 -7.51 -8.34
N ALA A 85 -19.65 -7.73 -7.99
CA ALA A 85 -18.75 -6.69 -7.48
C ALA A 85 -17.34 -6.88 -8.02
N ARG A 86 -16.53 -5.82 -7.96
CA ARG A 86 -15.08 -5.94 -8.03
C ARG A 86 -14.52 -5.77 -6.63
N GLU A 87 -13.66 -6.68 -6.22
CA GLU A 87 -12.95 -6.60 -4.95
C GLU A 87 -11.49 -6.22 -5.19
N VAL A 88 -11.01 -5.26 -4.42
CA VAL A 88 -9.60 -4.95 -4.27
C VAL A 88 -9.16 -5.34 -2.85
N GLU A 89 -8.04 -6.05 -2.73
CA GLU A 89 -7.35 -6.33 -1.46
C GLU A 89 -5.95 -5.72 -1.52
N PHE A 90 -5.58 -4.92 -0.51
CA PHE A 90 -4.24 -4.35 -0.38
C PHE A 90 -3.69 -4.46 1.05
N SER A 91 -2.37 -4.61 1.17
CA SER A 91 -1.67 -4.64 2.47
C SER A 91 -1.41 -3.23 2.98
N ILE A 92 -1.57 -3.04 4.29
CA ILE A 92 -1.20 -1.81 5.00
C ILE A 92 0.17 -2.04 5.68
N PRO A 93 1.09 -1.05 5.73
CA PRO A 93 2.34 -1.20 6.48
C PRO A 93 2.09 -1.42 7.97
N ARG A 94 2.77 -2.40 8.55
CA ARG A 94 2.69 -2.72 10.00
C ARG A 94 3.41 -1.70 10.88
N GLU A 95 4.20 -0.84 10.23
CA GLU A 95 4.86 0.32 10.83
C GLU A 95 3.84 1.39 11.23
N MET A 96 2.63 1.38 10.64
CA MET A 96 1.51 2.25 11.02
C MET A 96 0.68 1.65 12.16
N ASN A 97 0.12 2.52 13.00
CA ASN A 97 -0.92 2.11 13.94
C ASN A 97 -2.30 1.97 13.26
N GLU A 98 -3.27 1.40 13.96
CA GLU A 98 -4.62 1.14 13.44
C GLU A 98 -5.30 2.40 12.87
N LYS A 99 -5.26 3.52 13.60
CA LYS A 99 -5.87 4.79 13.16
C LYS A 99 -5.23 5.30 11.87
N GLN A 100 -3.90 5.27 11.78
CA GLN A 100 -3.15 5.66 10.60
C GLN A 100 -3.49 4.75 9.41
N GLY A 101 -3.56 3.44 9.62
CA GLY A 101 -3.89 2.47 8.58
C GLY A 101 -5.32 2.61 8.05
N VAL A 102 -6.30 2.85 8.93
CA VAL A 102 -7.68 3.13 8.54
C VAL A 102 -7.76 4.40 7.70
N GLN A 103 -7.11 5.49 8.15
CA GLN A 103 -7.12 6.74 7.40
C GLN A 103 -6.42 6.60 6.04
N LEU A 104 -5.28 5.90 5.99
CA LEU A 104 -4.58 5.59 4.74
C LEU A 104 -5.50 4.87 3.73
N ALA A 105 -6.20 3.82 4.19
CA ALA A 105 -7.12 3.07 3.33
C ALA A 105 -8.31 3.92 2.88
N ARG A 106 -8.90 4.71 3.78
CA ARG A 106 -10.03 5.60 3.47
C ARG A 106 -9.67 6.67 2.44
N ASP A 107 -8.50 7.32 2.60
CA ASP A 107 -8.01 8.34 1.66
C ASP A 107 -7.82 7.76 0.25
N PHE A 108 -7.23 6.56 0.17
CA PHE A 108 -7.04 5.86 -1.10
C PHE A 108 -8.37 5.47 -1.75
N VAL A 109 -9.29 4.87 -0.98
CA VAL A 109 -10.61 4.44 -1.46
C VAL A 109 -11.41 5.63 -1.97
N LYS A 110 -11.41 6.73 -1.23
CA LYS A 110 -12.07 7.96 -1.65
C LYS A 110 -11.54 8.42 -3.01
N LYS A 111 -10.23 8.66 -3.08
CA LYS A 111 -9.58 9.24 -4.27
C LYS A 111 -9.64 8.34 -5.50
N GLN A 112 -9.43 7.02 -5.33
CA GLN A 112 -9.28 6.11 -6.46
C GLN A 112 -10.58 5.43 -6.89
N PHE A 113 -11.58 5.34 -6.00
CA PHE A 113 -12.82 4.64 -6.29
C PHE A 113 -14.04 5.56 -6.21
N VAL A 114 -14.26 6.17 -5.05
CA VAL A 114 -15.47 6.97 -4.80
C VAL A 114 -15.54 8.19 -5.70
N ASP A 115 -14.43 8.93 -5.82
CA ASP A 115 -14.34 10.12 -6.68
C ASP A 115 -14.48 9.79 -8.19
N ARG A 116 -14.43 8.50 -8.55
CA ARG A 116 -14.70 8.00 -9.92
C ARG A 116 -16.16 7.51 -10.11
N GLY A 117 -17.01 7.65 -9.11
CA GLY A 117 -18.42 7.26 -9.16
C GLY A 117 -18.75 5.84 -8.69
N MET A 118 -17.78 5.11 -8.11
CA MET A 118 -18.03 3.78 -7.52
C MET A 118 -18.56 3.91 -6.09
N VAL A 119 -19.52 3.07 -5.71
CA VAL A 119 -19.82 2.83 -4.29
C VAL A 119 -18.80 1.81 -3.77
N ALA A 120 -18.14 2.12 -2.66
CA ALA A 120 -17.08 1.30 -2.09
C ALA A 120 -17.40 0.86 -0.66
N ASP A 121 -17.40 -0.44 -0.40
CA ASP A 121 -17.53 -1.05 0.92
C ASP A 121 -16.13 -1.43 1.44
N LEU A 122 -15.55 -0.55 2.25
CA LEU A 122 -14.23 -0.66 2.85
C LEU A 122 -14.29 -1.41 4.18
N ASN A 123 -13.46 -2.44 4.32
CA ASN A 123 -13.31 -3.22 5.54
C ASN A 123 -11.81 -3.40 5.83
N VAL A 124 -11.35 -2.93 6.99
CA VAL A 124 -9.94 -2.98 7.41
C VAL A 124 -9.74 -4.08 8.45
N HIS A 125 -8.83 -4.99 8.16
CA HIS A 125 -8.51 -6.17 8.96
C HIS A 125 -7.13 -5.97 9.59
N TRP A 126 -7.01 -6.27 10.88
CA TRP A 126 -5.80 -6.17 11.70
C TRP A 126 -5.42 -7.52 12.32
N ASP A 127 -5.47 -8.56 11.49
CA ASP A 127 -5.16 -9.93 11.87
C ASP A 127 -3.70 -10.10 12.34
N LYS A 128 -3.42 -11.22 13.02
CA LYS A 128 -2.05 -11.65 13.34
C LYS A 128 -1.59 -12.73 12.37
N ALA A 129 -0.36 -12.61 11.88
CA ALA A 129 0.34 -13.66 11.15
C ALA A 129 0.72 -14.83 12.09
N LYS A 130 1.20 -15.95 11.50
CA LYS A 130 1.60 -17.15 12.26
C LYS A 130 2.71 -16.87 13.29
N ASP A 131 3.55 -15.89 13.03
CA ASP A 131 4.62 -15.44 13.92
C ASP A 131 4.16 -14.43 14.99
N GLY A 132 2.84 -14.20 15.09
CA GLY A 132 2.21 -13.28 16.04
C GLY A 132 2.27 -11.80 15.62
N THR A 133 2.94 -11.47 14.51
CA THR A 133 3.05 -10.08 14.05
C THR A 133 1.77 -9.59 13.37
N PRO A 134 1.42 -8.29 13.45
CA PRO A 134 0.28 -7.74 12.73
C PRO A 134 0.42 -7.94 11.22
N LYS A 135 -0.70 -8.30 10.57
CA LYS A 135 -0.84 -8.45 9.12
C LYS A 135 -2.01 -7.57 8.63
N PRO A 136 -1.89 -6.24 8.74
CA PRO A 136 -2.99 -5.36 8.41
C PRO A 136 -3.22 -5.30 6.89
N HIS A 137 -4.48 -5.35 6.50
CA HIS A 137 -4.91 -5.30 5.10
C HIS A 137 -6.34 -4.78 5.01
N ALA A 138 -6.73 -4.29 3.84
CA ALA A 138 -8.10 -3.87 3.58
C ALA A 138 -8.71 -4.67 2.44
N HIS A 139 -10.00 -4.97 2.59
CA HIS A 139 -10.87 -5.44 1.52
C HIS A 139 -11.81 -4.30 1.11
N VAL A 140 -11.88 -4.02 -0.18
CA VAL A 140 -12.78 -3.01 -0.75
C VAL A 140 -13.64 -3.67 -1.81
N MET A 141 -14.93 -3.85 -1.53
CA MET A 141 -15.89 -4.30 -2.54
C MET A 141 -16.50 -3.08 -3.22
N MET A 142 -16.39 -3.01 -4.54
CA MET A 142 -16.87 -1.92 -5.37
C MET A 142 -18.03 -2.38 -6.24
N THR A 143 -19.02 -1.53 -6.40
CA THR A 143 -20.07 -1.72 -7.40
C THR A 143 -19.50 -1.59 -8.81
N MET A 144 -20.15 -2.23 -9.79
CA MET A 144 -19.72 -2.18 -11.20
C MET A 144 -20.69 -1.43 -12.11
N ARG A 145 -21.62 -0.69 -11.50
CA ARG A 145 -22.63 0.12 -12.18
C ARG A 145 -22.50 1.54 -11.71
N ASP A 146 -22.73 2.48 -12.63
CA ASP A 146 -22.90 3.87 -12.27
C ASP A 146 -24.07 3.99 -11.28
N VAL A 147 -23.98 4.93 -10.35
CA VAL A 147 -25.02 5.22 -9.36
C VAL A 147 -25.42 6.69 -9.49
N GLY A 148 -26.73 6.95 -9.46
CA GLY A 148 -27.28 8.30 -9.40
C GLY A 148 -28.43 8.38 -8.39
N PRO A 149 -29.19 9.49 -8.36
CA PRO A 149 -30.23 9.72 -7.35
C PRO A 149 -31.33 8.64 -7.30
N GLU A 150 -31.57 7.96 -8.42
CA GLU A 150 -32.56 6.87 -8.52
C GLU A 150 -31.98 5.48 -8.15
N GLY A 151 -30.68 5.38 -7.90
CA GLY A 151 -29.96 4.13 -7.65
C GLY A 151 -29.08 3.68 -8.81
N PHE A 152 -28.90 2.37 -8.97
CA PHE A 152 -27.97 1.79 -9.95
C PHE A 152 -28.45 1.92 -11.39
N GLY A 153 -27.54 2.42 -12.25
CA GLY A 153 -27.72 2.56 -13.68
C GLY A 153 -27.02 1.46 -14.50
N LYS A 154 -26.39 1.89 -15.60
CA LYS A 154 -25.71 1.00 -16.55
C LYS A 154 -24.42 0.47 -15.94
N LYS A 155 -23.99 -0.70 -16.44
CA LYS A 155 -22.71 -1.30 -16.06
C LYS A 155 -21.57 -0.52 -16.70
N ASN A 156 -20.63 -0.06 -15.88
CA ASN A 156 -19.46 0.68 -16.33
C ASN A 156 -18.31 -0.30 -16.60
N ARG A 157 -17.91 -0.42 -17.87
CA ARG A 157 -16.87 -1.38 -18.29
C ARG A 157 -15.46 -0.81 -18.17
N ASP A 158 -15.32 0.51 -18.15
CA ASP A 158 -14.03 1.19 -18.12
C ASP A 158 -13.30 0.92 -16.80
N TRP A 159 -14.07 0.75 -15.72
CA TRP A 159 -13.58 0.32 -14.40
C TRP A 159 -12.93 -1.06 -14.37
N ASN A 160 -13.08 -1.85 -15.44
CA ASN A 160 -12.52 -3.19 -15.57
C ASN A 160 -11.28 -3.27 -16.48
N SER A 161 -10.80 -2.14 -17.01
CA SER A 161 -9.62 -2.11 -17.88
C SER A 161 -8.33 -2.50 -17.15
N THR A 162 -7.39 -3.11 -17.90
CA THR A 162 -6.06 -3.46 -17.39
C THR A 162 -5.24 -2.23 -17.05
N GLU A 163 -5.36 -1.15 -17.83
CA GLU A 163 -4.63 0.10 -17.58
C GLU A 163 -5.07 0.73 -16.26
N LEU A 164 -6.36 0.79 -15.98
CA LEU A 164 -6.83 1.31 -14.68
C LEU A 164 -6.33 0.46 -13.50
N LEU A 165 -6.19 -0.85 -13.67
CA LEU A 165 -5.60 -1.71 -12.64
C LEU A 165 -4.12 -1.38 -12.41
N LYS A 166 -3.35 -1.06 -13.46
CA LYS A 166 -1.96 -0.62 -13.32
C LYS A 166 -1.90 0.72 -12.60
N ASP A 167 -2.76 1.67 -12.96
CA ASP A 167 -2.86 2.98 -12.31
C ASP A 167 -3.14 2.83 -10.81
N TRP A 168 -4.08 1.96 -10.41
CA TRP A 168 -4.38 1.72 -9.00
C TRP A 168 -3.20 1.12 -8.24
N ARG A 169 -2.45 0.22 -8.87
CA ARG A 169 -1.27 -0.40 -8.25
C ARG A 169 -0.16 0.63 -8.01
N GLU A 170 0.12 1.45 -9.01
CA GLU A 170 1.08 2.55 -8.90
C GLU A 170 0.63 3.55 -7.84
N ALA A 171 -0.62 4.02 -7.93
CA ALA A 171 -1.21 4.96 -6.99
C ALA A 171 -1.17 4.44 -5.54
N TRP A 172 -1.39 3.14 -5.32
CA TRP A 172 -1.28 2.57 -3.97
C TRP A 172 0.14 2.66 -3.44
N SER A 173 1.14 2.29 -4.25
CA SER A 173 2.55 2.40 -3.83
C SER A 173 2.95 3.85 -3.52
N ALA A 174 2.53 4.81 -4.35
CA ALA A 174 2.80 6.22 -4.14
C ALA A 174 2.15 6.74 -2.85
N HIS A 175 0.85 6.45 -2.66
CA HIS A 175 0.08 6.89 -1.49
C HIS A 175 0.64 6.35 -0.18
N VAL A 176 1.05 5.07 -0.16
CA VAL A 176 1.70 4.48 1.02
C VAL A 176 3.05 5.14 1.31
N ASN A 177 3.88 5.32 0.28
CA ASN A 177 5.22 5.88 0.46
C ASN A 177 5.18 7.35 0.92
N GLU A 178 4.24 8.14 0.39
CA GLU A 178 3.98 9.51 0.83
C GLU A 178 3.58 9.53 2.30
N ARG A 179 2.58 8.74 2.71
CA ARG A 179 2.12 8.71 4.10
C ARG A 179 3.18 8.15 5.07
N MET A 180 3.99 7.17 4.66
CA MET A 180 5.12 6.69 5.47
C MET A 180 6.13 7.82 5.73
N ALA A 181 6.47 8.60 4.69
CA ALA A 181 7.37 9.74 4.82
C ALA A 181 6.79 10.85 5.72
N GLU A 182 5.51 11.21 5.54
CA GLU A 182 4.81 12.19 6.39
C GLU A 182 4.81 11.81 7.88
N LEU A 183 4.73 10.50 8.16
CA LEU A 183 4.73 9.97 9.53
C LEU A 183 6.14 9.73 10.10
N GLY A 184 7.19 9.99 9.32
CA GLY A 184 8.57 9.69 9.71
C GLY A 184 8.82 8.19 9.93
N LEU A 185 8.09 7.34 9.21
CA LEU A 185 8.21 5.89 9.30
C LEU A 185 9.19 5.38 8.24
N ASP A 186 10.18 4.60 8.68
CA ASP A 186 11.12 3.95 7.78
C ASP A 186 10.44 2.89 6.92
N GLY A 187 10.76 2.89 5.63
CA GLY A 187 10.34 1.87 4.69
C GLY A 187 9.67 2.44 3.45
N ARG A 188 9.81 1.74 2.33
CA ARG A 188 9.16 2.02 1.05
C ARG A 188 8.65 0.74 0.43
N ILE A 189 7.58 0.86 -0.33
CA ILE A 189 7.00 -0.21 -1.14
C ILE A 189 7.07 0.15 -2.62
N ASP A 190 7.13 -0.87 -3.48
CA ASP A 190 7.16 -0.68 -4.93
C ASP A 190 6.19 -1.68 -5.59
N HIS A 191 5.35 -1.17 -6.49
CA HIS A 191 4.32 -1.96 -7.18
C HIS A 191 4.88 -2.79 -8.35
N ARG A 192 6.07 -2.42 -8.85
CA ARG A 192 6.75 -3.02 -10.00
C ARG A 192 7.24 -4.42 -9.66
N SER A 193 7.39 -5.28 -10.67
CA SER A 193 8.01 -6.59 -10.50
C SER A 193 9.48 -6.46 -10.06
N TYR A 194 10.03 -7.52 -9.47
CA TYR A 194 11.47 -7.59 -9.19
C TYR A 194 12.32 -7.31 -10.43
N GLU A 195 11.94 -7.88 -11.58
CA GLU A 195 12.58 -7.59 -12.88
C GLU A 195 12.59 -6.09 -13.21
N ALA A 196 11.44 -5.41 -13.13
CA ALA A 196 11.34 -3.98 -13.43
C ALA A 196 12.04 -3.09 -12.38
N GLN A 197 12.31 -3.63 -11.19
CA GLN A 197 13.15 -2.98 -10.17
C GLN A 197 14.66 -3.27 -10.37
N GLY A 198 15.02 -4.22 -11.25
CA GLY A 198 16.38 -4.71 -11.43
C GLY A 198 16.85 -5.65 -10.31
N ILE A 199 15.94 -6.37 -9.66
CA ILE A 199 16.23 -7.40 -8.64
C ILE A 199 16.30 -8.76 -9.35
N GLY A 200 17.45 -9.42 -9.30
CA GLY A 200 17.70 -10.72 -9.94
C GLY A 200 17.02 -11.94 -9.28
N LEU A 201 15.89 -11.75 -8.61
CA LEU A 201 15.14 -12.80 -7.91
C LEU A 201 13.80 -13.04 -8.59
N GLU A 202 13.34 -14.29 -8.55
CA GLU A 202 12.00 -14.66 -9.00
C GLU A 202 10.98 -14.40 -7.86
N PRO A 203 9.89 -13.65 -8.10
CA PRO A 203 8.86 -13.41 -7.10
C PRO A 203 8.13 -14.71 -6.70
N GLN A 204 7.93 -14.92 -5.40
CA GLN A 204 7.23 -16.10 -4.89
C GLN A 204 5.71 -15.95 -4.92
N HIS A 205 5.02 -17.07 -5.11
CA HIS A 205 3.56 -17.14 -4.98
C HIS A 205 3.10 -17.10 -3.52
N LYS A 206 2.02 -16.37 -3.24
CA LYS A 206 1.34 -16.37 -1.92
C LYS A 206 0.60 -17.70 -1.74
N ILE A 207 1.06 -18.53 -0.82
CA ILE A 207 0.33 -19.74 -0.40
C ILE A 207 -0.78 -19.32 0.57
N GLY A 208 -2.02 -19.36 0.10
CA GLY A 208 -3.20 -19.04 0.91
C GLY A 208 -3.56 -20.15 1.92
N PRO A 209 -4.34 -19.84 2.97
CA PRO A 209 -4.77 -20.84 3.96
C PRO A 209 -5.59 -22.01 3.39
N ALA A 210 -6.23 -21.83 2.23
CA ALA A 210 -6.94 -22.91 1.55
C ALA A 210 -5.94 -23.91 0.92
N ALA A 211 -4.96 -23.41 0.16
CA ALA A 211 -3.89 -24.20 -0.44
C ALA A 211 -3.05 -24.96 0.59
N SER A 212 -2.82 -24.38 1.79
CA SER A 212 -2.12 -25.11 2.87
C SER A 212 -2.93 -26.22 3.52
N ARG A 213 -4.27 -26.24 3.37
CA ARG A 213 -5.17 -27.21 4.04
C ARG A 213 -5.51 -28.43 3.17
N ARG A 214 -5.28 -28.37 1.85
CA ARG A 214 -5.51 -29.48 0.91
C ARG A 214 -4.39 -29.57 -0.14
N PRO A 215 -3.16 -29.94 0.27
CA PRO A 215 -2.00 -29.97 -0.64
C PRO A 215 -2.10 -31.00 -1.77
N GLU A 216 -3.04 -31.96 -1.72
CA GLU A 216 -3.10 -33.12 -2.62
C GLU A 216 -4.01 -32.96 -3.85
N GLN A 217 -4.46 -31.75 -4.19
CA GLN A 217 -5.37 -31.53 -5.35
C GLN A 217 -4.82 -30.52 -6.37
N GLY A 218 -4.40 -31.02 -7.53
CA GLY A 218 -4.20 -30.25 -8.77
C GLY A 218 -3.34 -28.99 -8.63
N LEU A 219 -3.88 -27.84 -9.07
CA LEU A 219 -3.22 -26.53 -9.13
C LEU A 219 -2.66 -26.02 -7.77
N GLU A 220 -3.10 -26.56 -6.64
CA GLU A 220 -2.58 -26.17 -5.32
C GLU A 220 -1.26 -26.87 -4.98
N ALA A 221 -1.07 -28.11 -5.44
CA ALA A 221 0.19 -28.85 -5.31
C ALA A 221 1.30 -28.18 -6.15
N GLU A 222 1.01 -27.86 -7.42
CA GLU A 222 1.93 -27.14 -8.31
C GLU A 222 2.41 -25.82 -7.71
N ARG A 223 1.51 -25.04 -7.08
CA ARG A 223 1.88 -23.77 -6.43
C ARG A 223 2.82 -23.94 -5.24
N ILE A 224 2.72 -25.05 -4.50
CA ILE A 224 3.61 -25.35 -3.38
C ILE A 224 4.97 -25.78 -3.93
N GLU A 225 4.99 -26.65 -4.94
CA GLU A 225 6.21 -27.08 -5.61
C GLU A 225 6.96 -25.89 -6.23
N ASP A 226 6.25 -25.01 -6.93
CA ASP A 226 6.81 -23.77 -7.47
C ASP A 226 7.34 -22.85 -6.38
N HIS A 227 6.61 -22.69 -5.27
CA HIS A 227 7.08 -21.86 -4.16
C HIS A 227 8.41 -22.37 -3.60
N THR A 228 8.53 -23.68 -3.37
CA THR A 228 9.76 -24.32 -2.89
C THR A 228 10.88 -24.21 -3.92
N ARG A 229 10.60 -24.49 -5.20
CA ARG A 229 11.55 -24.35 -6.31
C ARG A 229 12.10 -22.92 -6.38
N ILE A 230 11.23 -21.91 -6.36
CA ILE A 230 11.59 -20.49 -6.42
C ILE A 230 12.41 -20.08 -5.19
N ALA A 231 12.04 -20.54 -4.00
CA ALA A 231 12.82 -20.28 -2.79
C ALA A 231 14.24 -20.82 -2.91
N ARG A 232 14.37 -22.08 -3.36
CA ARG A 232 15.66 -22.74 -3.60
C ARG A 232 16.52 -22.03 -4.63
N GLU A 233 15.97 -21.74 -5.81
CA GLU A 233 16.71 -21.07 -6.89
C GLU A 233 17.14 -19.64 -6.50
N ASN A 234 16.27 -18.91 -5.78
CA ASN A 234 16.65 -17.60 -5.24
C ASN A 234 17.77 -17.73 -4.20
N GLY A 235 17.73 -18.75 -3.34
CA GLY A 235 18.77 -19.03 -2.36
C GLY A 235 20.12 -19.28 -3.04
N GLU A 236 20.14 -20.11 -4.09
CA GLU A 236 21.35 -20.35 -4.92
C GLU A 236 21.88 -19.05 -5.54
N ARG A 237 21.01 -18.19 -6.07
CA ARG A 237 21.39 -16.88 -6.63
C ARG A 237 21.99 -15.95 -5.58
N ILE A 238 21.43 -15.91 -4.37
CA ILE A 238 21.94 -15.07 -3.27
C ILE A 238 23.28 -15.60 -2.76
N ILE A 239 23.45 -16.92 -2.64
CA ILE A 239 24.73 -17.53 -2.24
C ILE A 239 25.82 -17.17 -3.27
N ALA A 240 25.51 -17.26 -4.56
CA ALA A 240 26.45 -16.95 -5.64
C ALA A 240 26.76 -15.44 -5.74
N ASN A 241 25.77 -14.58 -5.51
CA ASN A 241 25.90 -13.13 -5.53
C ASN A 241 25.09 -12.47 -4.39
N PRO A 242 25.70 -12.28 -3.21
CA PRO A 242 25.01 -11.74 -2.04
C PRO A 242 24.49 -10.31 -2.22
N ASN A 243 25.03 -9.55 -3.18
CA ASN A 243 24.61 -8.18 -3.47
C ASN A 243 23.14 -8.13 -3.90
N VAL A 244 22.62 -9.17 -4.55
CA VAL A 244 21.19 -9.23 -4.93
C VAL A 244 20.27 -9.11 -3.70
N ALA A 245 20.65 -9.72 -2.57
CA ALA A 245 19.90 -9.60 -1.32
C ALA A 245 20.04 -8.21 -0.71
N LEU A 246 21.26 -7.65 -0.69
CA LEU A 246 21.51 -6.30 -0.19
C LEU A 246 20.72 -5.26 -0.98
N ASP A 247 20.76 -5.33 -2.32
CA ASP A 247 20.03 -4.42 -3.20
C ASP A 247 18.51 -4.57 -3.03
N ALA A 248 18.01 -5.79 -2.83
CA ALA A 248 16.59 -6.02 -2.61
C ALA A 248 16.11 -5.44 -1.26
N ILE A 249 16.88 -5.64 -0.19
CA ILE A 249 16.55 -5.12 1.15
C ILE A 249 16.68 -3.59 1.18
N THR A 250 17.78 -3.06 0.64
CA THR A 250 18.08 -1.62 0.69
C THR A 250 17.21 -0.76 -0.22
N ARG A 251 16.59 -1.34 -1.26
CA ARG A 251 15.51 -0.68 -2.01
C ARG A 251 14.28 -0.38 -1.14
N GLN A 252 14.01 -1.21 -0.13
CA GLN A 252 12.84 -1.04 0.75
C GLN A 252 13.17 -0.19 1.98
N GLN A 253 14.39 -0.21 2.49
CA GLN A 253 14.79 0.52 3.69
C GLN A 253 16.28 0.85 3.67
N ALA A 254 16.67 2.07 4.05
CA ALA A 254 18.07 2.50 4.02
C ALA A 254 18.95 1.72 5.01
N THR A 255 18.37 1.29 6.14
CA THR A 255 19.04 0.42 7.12
C THR A 255 18.16 -0.76 7.47
N PHE A 256 18.75 -1.88 7.87
CA PHE A 256 18.03 -3.09 8.23
C PHE A 256 18.70 -3.80 9.41
N THR A 257 17.93 -4.64 10.12
CA THR A 257 18.41 -5.40 11.27
C THR A 257 18.82 -6.83 10.89
N THR A 258 19.49 -7.52 11.83
CA THR A 258 19.69 -8.98 11.74
C THR A 258 18.38 -9.74 11.50
N ARG A 259 17.27 -9.29 12.10
CA ARG A 259 15.95 -9.93 11.95
C ARG A 259 15.38 -9.73 10.54
N ASP A 260 15.58 -8.56 9.95
CA ASP A 260 15.13 -8.27 8.58
C ASP A 260 15.89 -9.14 7.58
N LEU A 261 17.21 -9.23 7.73
CA LEU A 261 18.06 -10.11 6.92
C LEU A 261 17.64 -11.58 7.08
N ALA A 262 17.42 -12.05 8.31
CA ALA A 262 16.94 -13.42 8.54
C ALA A 262 15.55 -13.66 7.93
N THR A 263 14.65 -12.69 7.98
CA THR A 263 13.32 -12.81 7.35
C THR A 263 13.44 -12.91 5.83
N PHE A 264 14.36 -12.13 5.23
CA PHE A 264 14.63 -12.18 3.81
C PHE A 264 15.24 -13.53 3.41
N ALA A 265 16.29 -13.96 4.11
CA ALA A 265 16.94 -15.26 3.88
C ALA A 265 15.94 -16.41 4.01
N PHE A 266 15.11 -16.41 5.06
CA PHE A 266 14.10 -17.46 5.28
C PHE A 266 13.10 -17.56 4.13
N ARG A 267 12.69 -16.44 3.54
CA ARG A 267 11.80 -16.47 2.37
C ARG A 267 12.51 -17.07 1.17
N HIS A 268 13.78 -16.75 0.95
CA HIS A 268 14.56 -17.17 -0.21
C HIS A 268 15.45 -18.38 0.10
N SER A 269 14.97 -19.33 0.90
CA SER A 269 15.71 -20.55 1.23
C SER A 269 14.79 -21.75 1.32
N ASP A 270 15.27 -22.88 0.80
CA ASP A 270 14.67 -24.20 0.96
C ASP A 270 15.38 -24.95 2.10
N GLY A 271 14.76 -24.91 3.27
CA GLY A 271 15.27 -25.56 4.48
C GLY A 271 16.39 -24.80 5.21
N LYS A 272 16.81 -25.38 6.35
CA LYS A 272 17.75 -24.75 7.28
C LYS A 272 19.16 -24.62 6.70
N GLU A 273 19.62 -25.63 5.96
CA GLU A 273 20.99 -25.64 5.44
C GLU A 273 21.22 -24.50 4.45
N GLN A 274 20.32 -24.32 3.47
CA GLN A 274 20.41 -23.22 2.52
C GLN A 274 20.22 -21.86 3.22
N PHE A 275 19.33 -21.78 4.22
CA PHE A 275 19.17 -20.58 5.03
C PHE A 275 20.49 -20.15 5.70
N ASP A 276 21.21 -21.08 6.32
CA ASP A 276 22.50 -20.80 6.96
C ASP A 276 23.55 -20.36 5.93
N GLN A 277 23.56 -20.98 4.74
CA GLN A 277 24.45 -20.60 3.63
C GLN A 277 24.15 -19.18 3.11
N VAL A 278 22.88 -18.84 2.89
CA VAL A 278 22.43 -17.49 2.49
C VAL A 278 22.85 -16.46 3.55
N MET A 279 22.56 -16.73 4.82
CA MET A 279 22.94 -15.84 5.93
C MET A 279 24.45 -15.65 6.00
N GLY A 280 25.23 -16.73 5.85
CA GLY A 280 26.69 -16.68 5.84
C GLY A 280 27.23 -15.86 4.67
N ALA A 281 26.73 -16.10 3.45
CA ALA A 281 27.17 -15.40 2.25
C ALA A 281 26.89 -13.90 2.31
N VAL A 282 25.70 -13.50 2.77
CA VAL A 282 25.36 -12.07 2.92
C VAL A 282 26.15 -11.40 4.03
N ARG A 283 26.36 -12.06 5.17
CA ARG A 283 27.17 -11.51 6.28
C ARG A 283 28.65 -11.37 5.94
N ALA A 284 29.17 -12.25 5.09
CA ALA A 284 30.56 -12.20 4.62
C ALA A 284 30.77 -11.24 3.45
N SER A 285 29.70 -10.67 2.87
CA SER A 285 29.81 -9.76 1.73
C SER A 285 30.56 -8.48 2.13
N PRO A 286 31.57 -8.04 1.35
CA PRO A 286 32.24 -6.76 1.59
C PRO A 286 31.31 -5.55 1.37
N GLU A 287 30.18 -5.75 0.69
CA GLU A 287 29.16 -4.73 0.46
C GLU A 287 28.26 -4.49 1.68
N LEU A 288 28.24 -5.41 2.65
CA LEU A 288 27.51 -5.23 3.91
C LEU A 288 28.31 -4.29 4.84
N VAL A 289 27.67 -3.22 5.29
CA VAL A 289 28.26 -2.24 6.22
C VAL A 289 27.52 -2.29 7.54
N ALA A 290 28.23 -2.55 8.63
CA ALA A 290 27.68 -2.46 9.99
C ALA A 290 27.66 -0.99 10.46
N LEU A 291 26.52 -0.53 10.94
CA LEU A 291 26.32 0.84 11.46
C LEU A 291 26.40 0.92 12.99
N GLY A 292 26.54 -0.22 13.67
CA GLY A 292 26.47 -0.31 15.12
C GLY A 292 25.05 -0.68 15.59
N LYS A 293 24.68 -0.24 16.78
CA LYS A 293 23.38 -0.56 17.39
C LYS A 293 22.45 0.66 17.40
N ASP A 294 21.16 0.43 17.19
CA ASP A 294 20.14 1.47 17.32
C ASP A 294 19.73 1.73 18.78
N GLY A 295 18.81 2.68 18.99
CA GLY A 295 18.26 3.02 20.31
C GLY A 295 17.48 1.89 21.00
N ARG A 296 17.32 0.72 20.36
CA ARG A 296 16.71 -0.49 20.92
C ARG A 296 17.74 -1.62 21.06
N ASP A 297 19.03 -1.30 21.03
CA ASP A 297 20.16 -2.24 21.12
C ASP A 297 20.19 -3.28 19.98
N GLN A 298 19.54 -3.00 18.84
CA GLN A 298 19.57 -3.89 17.68
C GLN A 298 20.71 -3.50 16.74
N GLU A 299 21.48 -4.48 16.29
CA GLU A 299 22.47 -4.27 15.24
C GLU A 299 21.81 -3.79 13.94
N ARG A 300 22.36 -2.71 13.38
CA ARG A 300 21.93 -2.10 12.13
C ARG A 300 23.00 -2.27 11.07
N PHE A 301 22.53 -2.54 9.87
CA PHE A 301 23.33 -2.72 8.68
C PHE A 301 22.77 -1.89 7.54
N THR A 302 23.62 -1.65 6.55
CA THR A 302 23.25 -1.10 5.25
C THR A 302 24.17 -1.67 4.17
N SER A 303 24.01 -1.26 2.92
CA SER A 303 24.96 -1.57 1.84
C SER A 303 25.92 -0.41 1.58
N ARG A 304 27.11 -0.70 1.04
CA ARG A 304 28.03 0.36 0.58
C ARG A 304 27.39 1.26 -0.47
N ASP A 305 26.61 0.67 -1.38
CA ASP A 305 25.87 1.41 -2.39
C ASP A 305 24.86 2.38 -1.76
N MET A 306 24.17 1.97 -0.69
CA MET A 306 23.27 2.86 0.06
C MET A 306 24.04 3.99 0.74
N ILE A 307 25.19 3.72 1.37
CA ILE A 307 26.07 4.79 1.89
C ILE A 307 26.51 5.74 0.78
N ALA A 308 26.80 5.24 -0.42
CA ALA A 308 27.15 6.07 -1.56
C ALA A 308 25.96 6.87 -2.10
N VAL A 309 24.72 6.37 -1.97
CA VAL A 309 23.50 7.13 -2.25
C VAL A 309 23.34 8.27 -1.23
N GLU A 310 23.44 7.98 0.07
CA GLU A 310 23.32 8.97 1.15
C GLU A 310 24.38 10.06 1.04
N ASN A 311 25.65 9.71 0.81
CA ASN A 311 26.73 10.69 0.61
C ASN A 311 26.50 11.58 -0.62
N ARG A 312 25.88 11.05 -1.68
CA ARG A 312 25.52 11.86 -2.86
C ARG A 312 24.35 12.80 -2.55
N LEU A 313 23.38 12.33 -1.76
CA LEU A 313 22.25 13.13 -1.31
C LEU A 313 22.71 14.28 -0.41
N GLU A 314 23.59 14.01 0.55
CA GLU A 314 24.20 14.99 1.43
C GLU A 314 24.94 16.08 0.62
N ARG A 315 25.85 15.68 -0.27
CA ARG A 315 26.58 16.63 -1.13
C ARG A 315 25.65 17.45 -2.01
N ALA A 316 24.61 16.85 -2.57
CA ALA A 316 23.63 17.60 -3.35
C ALA A 316 22.87 18.61 -2.48
N GLY A 317 22.58 18.25 -1.22
CA GLY A 317 22.01 19.15 -0.22
C GLY A 317 22.94 20.33 0.08
N ASP A 318 24.22 20.06 0.38
CA ASP A 318 25.23 21.08 0.64
C ASP A 318 25.42 22.01 -0.56
N GLU A 319 25.51 21.44 -1.77
CA GLU A 319 25.60 22.24 -2.99
C GLU A 319 24.38 23.15 -3.19
N LEU A 320 23.17 22.67 -2.87
CA LEU A 320 21.96 23.50 -2.96
C LEU A 320 21.91 24.57 -1.87
N ALA A 321 22.41 24.28 -0.67
CA ALA A 321 22.48 25.22 0.44
C ALA A 321 23.50 26.35 0.16
N ASP A 322 24.67 26.00 -0.39
CA ASP A 322 25.76 26.94 -0.68
C ASP A 322 25.53 27.77 -1.95
N ARG A 323 24.68 27.29 -2.87
CA ARG A 323 24.32 28.04 -4.08
C ARG A 323 23.52 29.28 -3.72
N ALA A 324 24.15 30.44 -3.90
CA ALA A 324 23.48 31.73 -3.91
C ALA A 324 23.15 32.16 -5.36
N GLY A 325 22.03 32.87 -5.54
CA GLY A 325 21.68 33.50 -6.82
C GLY A 325 20.27 33.23 -7.33
N HIS A 326 19.46 32.49 -6.57
CA HIS A 326 18.06 32.21 -6.89
C HIS A 326 17.09 33.24 -6.30
N GLY A 327 17.62 34.30 -5.69
CA GLY A 327 16.84 35.31 -5.00
C GLY A 327 15.92 36.08 -5.93
N VAL A 328 14.66 36.19 -5.54
CA VAL A 328 13.70 37.06 -6.21
C VAL A 328 14.04 38.51 -5.85
N ALA A 329 14.15 39.43 -6.80
CA ALA A 329 14.43 40.82 -6.48
C ALA A 329 13.29 41.47 -5.69
N ASP A 330 13.61 42.35 -4.75
CA ASP A 330 12.64 42.98 -3.82
C ASP A 330 11.47 43.64 -4.55
N ARG A 331 11.74 44.30 -5.68
CA ARG A 331 10.69 44.89 -6.53
C ARG A 331 9.59 43.91 -6.96
N HIS A 332 9.95 42.65 -7.19
CA HIS A 332 9.00 41.61 -7.59
C HIS A 332 8.26 41.05 -6.37
N ARG A 333 8.96 40.92 -5.22
CA ARG A 333 8.36 40.54 -3.95
C ARG A 333 7.30 41.56 -3.51
N ASP A 334 7.66 42.83 -3.49
CA ASP A 334 6.77 43.93 -3.09
C ASP A 334 5.57 44.05 -4.03
N ALA A 335 5.79 43.92 -5.34
CA ALA A 335 4.71 43.94 -6.33
C ALA A 335 3.73 42.76 -6.12
N ALA A 336 4.25 41.55 -5.87
CA ALA A 336 3.42 40.37 -5.62
C ALA A 336 2.57 40.54 -4.35
N ILE A 337 3.15 41.04 -3.26
CA ILE A 337 2.44 41.27 -2.00
C ILE A 337 1.43 42.41 -2.13
N GLY A 338 1.78 43.49 -2.83
CA GLY A 338 0.84 44.57 -3.13
C GLY A 338 -0.37 44.07 -3.92
N ALA A 339 -0.14 43.23 -4.95
CA ALA A 339 -1.21 42.64 -5.75
C ALA A 339 -2.09 41.68 -4.93
N ALA A 340 -1.48 40.86 -4.05
CA ALA A 340 -2.20 39.97 -3.15
C ALA A 340 -3.10 40.75 -2.17
N LYS A 341 -2.56 41.81 -1.56
CA LYS A 341 -3.32 42.71 -0.68
C LYS A 341 -4.50 43.35 -1.40
N GLY A 342 -4.32 43.77 -2.66
CA GLY A 342 -5.41 44.31 -3.49
C GLY A 342 -6.55 43.31 -3.77
N ARG A 343 -6.28 42.00 -3.65
CA ARG A 343 -7.28 40.93 -3.78
C ARG A 343 -7.82 40.45 -2.42
N GLY A 344 -7.47 41.13 -1.33
CA GLY A 344 -7.91 40.80 0.03
C GLY A 344 -7.04 39.77 0.76
N LEU A 345 -5.93 39.32 0.17
CA LEU A 345 -4.99 38.41 0.86
C LEU A 345 -3.91 39.22 1.58
N VAL A 346 -3.94 39.20 2.91
CA VAL A 346 -2.93 39.83 3.77
C VAL A 346 -2.22 38.73 4.54
N LEU A 347 -0.92 38.57 4.30
CA LEU A 347 -0.09 37.59 5.01
C LEU A 347 0.06 37.99 6.48
N SER A 348 0.03 36.99 7.37
CA SER A 348 0.47 37.15 8.75
C SER A 348 1.97 37.44 8.83
N GLY A 349 2.48 37.81 10.01
CA GLY A 349 3.92 37.99 10.22
C GLY A 349 4.72 36.72 9.87
N GLU A 350 4.28 35.57 10.37
CA GLU A 350 4.92 34.28 10.11
C GLU A 350 4.87 33.89 8.63
N GLN A 351 3.75 34.16 7.94
CA GLN A 351 3.62 33.91 6.50
C GLN A 351 4.49 34.85 5.67
N ARG A 352 4.69 36.09 6.14
CA ARG A 352 5.61 37.04 5.52
C ARG A 352 7.05 36.57 5.68
N ASP A 353 7.44 36.13 6.88
CA ASP A 353 8.77 35.57 7.14
C ASP A 353 9.04 34.34 6.27
N ALA A 354 8.06 33.43 6.16
CA ALA A 354 8.15 32.27 5.28
C ALA A 354 8.30 32.67 3.79
N PHE A 355 7.51 33.64 3.33
CA PHE A 355 7.62 34.17 1.96
C PHE A 355 9.01 34.77 1.70
N ASP A 356 9.51 35.60 2.63
CA ASP A 356 10.81 36.26 2.50
C ASP A 356 11.97 35.24 2.56
N HIS A 357 11.82 34.18 3.37
CA HIS A 357 12.75 33.06 3.43
C HIS A 357 12.80 32.26 2.12
N VAL A 358 11.65 31.84 1.58
CA VAL A 358 11.56 31.03 0.35
C VAL A 358 12.00 31.81 -0.89
N THR A 359 11.77 33.13 -0.90
CA THR A 359 12.19 34.01 -2.01
C THR A 359 13.61 34.56 -1.85
N GLY A 360 14.30 34.18 -0.78
CA GLY A 360 15.68 34.52 -0.49
C GLY A 360 16.68 33.97 -1.51
N SER A 361 17.96 34.31 -1.35
CA SER A 361 19.00 33.97 -2.33
C SER A 361 19.46 32.51 -2.32
N ALA A 362 19.11 31.76 -1.28
CA ALA A 362 19.51 30.37 -1.08
C ALA A 362 18.92 29.45 -2.16
N GLY A 363 19.69 28.43 -2.58
CA GLY A 363 19.25 27.42 -3.54
C GLY A 363 18.31 26.36 -2.95
N LEU A 364 18.24 26.28 -1.61
CA LEU A 364 17.28 25.46 -0.86
C LEU A 364 16.74 26.26 0.32
N ALA A 365 15.43 26.30 0.46
CA ALA A 365 14.73 26.88 1.61
C ALA A 365 13.70 25.86 2.11
N SER A 366 13.65 25.65 3.42
CA SER A 366 12.72 24.72 4.06
C SER A 366 11.84 25.49 5.03
N VAL A 367 10.52 25.39 4.83
CA VAL A 367 9.52 26.00 5.71
C VAL A 367 8.71 24.88 6.34
N VAL A 368 8.65 24.89 7.68
CA VAL A 368 7.85 23.95 8.45
C VAL A 368 6.64 24.70 8.99
N GLY A 369 5.45 24.29 8.58
CA GLY A 369 4.18 24.87 9.01
C GLY A 369 3.35 23.89 9.84
N TYR A 370 2.45 24.42 10.67
CA TYR A 370 1.42 23.63 11.35
C TYR A 370 0.17 23.53 10.48
N ALA A 371 -0.58 22.45 10.62
CA ALA A 371 -1.85 22.31 9.90
C ALA A 371 -2.79 23.49 10.21
N GLY A 372 -3.27 24.17 9.17
CA GLY A 372 -4.19 25.31 9.28
C GLY A 372 -3.54 26.67 9.52
N SER A 373 -2.20 26.78 9.55
CA SER A 373 -1.51 28.08 9.68
C SER A 373 -1.54 28.92 8.39
N GLY A 374 -1.99 28.32 7.28
CA GLY A 374 -2.12 28.94 5.96
C GLY A 374 -0.83 28.92 5.17
#